data_AF-A0A7S2LC55-F1
#
_entry.id   AF-A0A7S2LC55-F1
#
_cell.length_a   1.000
_cell.length_b   1.000
_cell.length_c   1.000
_cell.angle_alpha   90.00
_cell.angle_beta   90.00
_cell.angle_gamma   90.00
#
_symmetry.space_group_name_H-M   'P 1'
#
loop_
_entity.id
_entity.type
_entity.pdbx_description
1 polymer ?
#
loop_
_entity_poly.entity_id
_entity_poly.type
_entity_poly.pdbx_seq_one_letter_code
_entity_poly.pdbx_strand_id
1 'polypeptide(L)'
;MNIELACEHGALAHVESSRKVSATRRLMDKYAWKILRKLYPESKCFPADCTECVQCRMQVEMERKAREVAAAKAKEERKLPLSQGVIRAFYSRNKGVPMHCINPSADGGGLIPGIYHAIPRSWCARWRKYIKCGGERPTAPDASELLCDGHKLPLIPPHLTKFLYGSSPALLQSSIASIGQEEIDEEEQQHLEIAAMFERPVVRSPSVSDLNREQLDMENHVVVEILTDDEFSALEDFWPEVHSKFVLRFAVVQQDSVDVCMPCNTRSSCAIVWNTDPCTECYSGGKHYLNRCVVSASDQSPKNRIRRHSTKR
;
A
#
# COMPACT_ATOMS: atom_id res chain seq x y z
N MET A 1 11.11 -22.58 -45.00
CA MET A 1 11.05 -23.58 -43.91
C MET A 1 9.82 -23.23 -43.08
N ASN A 2 8.80 -24.09 -42.97
CA ASN A 2 7.58 -23.86 -42.16
C ASN A 2 7.90 -24.03 -40.66
N ILE A 3 8.85 -23.24 -40.17
CA ILE A 3 9.34 -23.26 -38.78
C ILE A 3 8.20 -22.90 -37.80
N GLU A 4 7.12 -22.29 -38.30
CA GLU A 4 6.02 -21.80 -37.49
C GLU A 4 4.95 -22.86 -37.15
N LEU A 5 4.91 -24.00 -37.88
CA LEU A 5 3.88 -25.04 -37.70
C LEU A 5 4.40 -26.28 -36.96
N ALA A 6 5.66 -26.64 -37.16
CA ALA A 6 6.28 -27.79 -36.51
C ALA A 6 7.11 -27.32 -35.31
N CYS A 7 6.98 -27.98 -34.16
CA CYS A 7 7.91 -27.78 -33.06
C CYS A 7 9.24 -28.51 -33.31
N GLU A 8 10.23 -28.28 -32.45
CA GLU A 8 11.53 -28.96 -32.49
C GLU A 8 11.43 -30.50 -32.37
N HIS A 9 10.36 -30.99 -31.75
CA HIS A 9 10.04 -32.42 -31.65
C HIS A 9 9.52 -33.02 -32.97
N GLY A 10 9.40 -32.23 -34.03
CA GLY A 10 8.95 -32.67 -35.35
C GLY A 10 7.44 -32.88 -35.49
N ALA A 11 6.67 -32.64 -34.42
CA ALA A 11 5.21 -32.70 -34.38
C ALA A 11 4.58 -31.30 -34.59
N LEU A 12 3.25 -31.25 -34.70
CA LEU A 12 2.53 -29.99 -34.80
C LEU A 12 2.69 -29.18 -33.49
N ALA A 13 3.19 -27.94 -33.58
CA ALA A 13 3.38 -27.08 -32.41
C ALA A 13 2.06 -26.83 -31.66
N HIS A 14 2.10 -26.48 -30.37
CA HIS A 14 0.90 -26.04 -29.66
C HIS A 14 0.61 -24.56 -29.98
N VAL A 15 -0.65 -24.19 -30.24
CA VAL A 15 -1.00 -22.82 -30.70
C VAL A 15 -0.46 -21.74 -29.75
N GLU A 16 -0.59 -21.92 -28.43
CA GLU A 16 -0.10 -20.97 -27.44
C GLU A 16 1.43 -20.88 -27.33
N SER A 17 2.15 -21.94 -27.72
CA SER A 17 3.62 -21.95 -27.68
C SER A 17 4.24 -21.12 -28.81
N SER A 18 3.49 -20.87 -29.89
CA SER A 18 3.95 -20.08 -31.03
C SER A 18 3.50 -18.62 -30.86
N ARG A 19 4.29 -17.84 -30.10
CA ARG A 19 4.04 -16.41 -29.77
C ARG A 19 3.87 -15.46 -30.98
N LYS A 20 3.84 -15.97 -32.21
CA LYS A 20 3.81 -15.20 -33.46
C LYS A 20 2.62 -15.52 -34.37
N VAL A 21 1.76 -16.48 -34.04
CA VAL A 21 0.78 -17.00 -35.01
C VAL A 21 -0.64 -16.93 -34.46
N SER A 22 -1.32 -15.82 -34.72
CA SER A 22 -2.79 -15.72 -34.76
C SER A 22 -3.37 -16.33 -36.06
N ALA A 23 -2.60 -17.15 -36.78
CA ALA A 23 -3.10 -17.81 -37.98
C ALA A 23 -3.87 -19.07 -37.58
N THR A 24 -5.19 -19.04 -37.79
CA THR A 24 -6.02 -20.25 -37.79
C THR A 24 -5.42 -21.27 -38.77
N ARG A 25 -4.98 -22.42 -38.26
CA ARG A 25 -4.53 -23.55 -39.10
C ARG A 25 -5.69 -23.97 -39.99
N ARG A 26 -5.45 -24.12 -41.29
CA ARG A 26 -6.48 -24.56 -42.27
C ARG A 26 -6.08 -25.88 -42.90
N LEU A 27 -7.07 -26.73 -43.13
CA LEU A 27 -6.91 -27.92 -43.96
C LEU A 27 -6.69 -27.50 -45.40
N MET A 28 -5.82 -28.22 -46.09
CA MET A 28 -5.50 -28.00 -47.49
C MET A 28 -5.88 -29.21 -48.33
N ASP A 29 -6.41 -28.95 -49.52
CA ASP A 29 -6.74 -30.01 -50.46
C ASP A 29 -5.51 -30.81 -50.91
N LYS A 30 -5.70 -32.12 -51.14
CA LYS A 30 -4.63 -33.06 -51.48
C LYS A 30 -3.99 -32.76 -52.84
N TYR A 31 -4.77 -32.30 -53.82
CA TYR A 31 -4.25 -31.95 -55.14
C TYR A 31 -3.45 -30.64 -55.08
N ALA A 32 -3.95 -29.62 -54.37
CA ALA A 32 -3.22 -28.39 -54.12
C ALA A 32 -1.86 -28.67 -53.44
N TRP A 33 -1.84 -29.56 -52.44
CA TRP A 33 -0.60 -29.97 -51.78
C TRP A 33 0.39 -30.67 -52.72
N LYS A 34 -0.09 -31.54 -53.62
CA LYS A 34 0.77 -32.20 -54.61
C LYS A 34 1.46 -31.20 -55.52
N ILE A 35 0.80 -30.09 -55.89
CA ILE A 35 1.41 -29.01 -56.67
C ILE A 35 2.45 -28.28 -55.82
N LEU A 36 2.11 -27.87 -54.60
CA LEU A 36 3.03 -27.15 -53.71
C LEU A 36 4.29 -27.95 -53.39
N ARG A 37 4.18 -29.27 -53.20
CA ARG A 37 5.33 -30.14 -52.91
C ARG A 37 6.35 -30.17 -54.05
N LYS A 38 5.93 -29.95 -55.31
CA LYS A 38 6.87 -29.82 -56.44
C LYS A 38 7.69 -28.53 -56.35
N LEU A 39 7.10 -27.46 -55.83
CA LEU A 39 7.76 -26.16 -55.66
C LEU A 39 8.59 -26.10 -54.37
N TYR A 40 8.16 -26.81 -53.33
CA TYR A 40 8.81 -26.85 -52.01
C TYR A 40 9.01 -28.31 -51.56
N PRO A 41 10.05 -29.01 -52.04
CA PRO A 41 10.26 -30.43 -51.75
C PRO A 41 10.44 -30.73 -50.26
N GLU A 42 11.06 -29.80 -49.52
CA GLU A 42 11.33 -29.90 -48.08
C GLU A 42 10.13 -29.55 -47.19
N SER A 43 8.94 -29.40 -47.78
CA SER A 43 7.74 -29.01 -47.03
C SER A 43 7.15 -30.22 -46.26
N LYS A 44 6.94 -30.04 -44.95
CA LYS A 44 6.25 -31.02 -44.10
C LYS A 44 4.72 -30.90 -44.26
N CYS A 45 4.04 -32.04 -44.38
CA CYS A 45 2.59 -32.12 -44.20
C CYS A 45 2.25 -32.80 -42.88
N PHE A 46 1.19 -32.32 -42.25
CA PHE A 46 0.56 -32.99 -41.12
C PHE A 46 -0.78 -33.59 -41.59
N PRO A 47 -1.09 -34.83 -41.20
CA PRO A 47 -2.42 -35.41 -41.39
C PRO A 47 -3.53 -34.57 -40.75
N ALA A 48 -4.77 -34.69 -41.25
CA ALA A 48 -5.91 -33.94 -40.71
C ALA A 48 -6.27 -34.35 -39.26
N ASP A 49 -5.95 -35.59 -38.88
CA ASP A 49 -6.09 -36.16 -37.54
C ASP A 49 -4.85 -35.98 -36.65
N CYS A 50 -3.83 -35.26 -37.14
CA CYS A 50 -2.63 -34.99 -36.37
C CYS A 50 -2.97 -34.14 -35.14
N THR A 51 -2.67 -34.67 -33.96
CA THR A 51 -2.78 -33.94 -32.70
C THR A 51 -1.56 -33.07 -32.45
N GLU A 52 -1.74 -32.07 -31.61
CA GLU A 52 -0.64 -31.21 -31.19
C GLU A 52 0.41 -31.99 -30.40
N CYS A 53 1.66 -31.52 -30.45
CA CYS A 53 2.77 -32.11 -29.75
C CYS A 53 2.48 -32.19 -28.25
N VAL A 54 2.43 -33.41 -27.71
CA VAL A 54 2.18 -33.66 -26.29
C VAL A 54 3.24 -33.00 -25.41
N GLN A 55 4.51 -32.99 -25.84
CA GLN A 55 5.61 -32.35 -25.10
C GLN A 55 5.45 -30.84 -25.02
N CYS A 56 5.13 -30.16 -26.13
CA CYS A 56 4.86 -28.72 -26.13
C CYS A 56 3.63 -28.37 -25.28
N ARG A 57 2.56 -29.17 -25.36
CA ARG A 57 1.36 -28.99 -24.54
C ARG A 57 1.67 -29.14 -23.05
N MET A 58 2.44 -30.17 -22.68
CA MET A 58 2.88 -30.36 -21.30
C MET A 58 3.76 -29.22 -20.81
N GLN A 59 4.65 -28.70 -21.65
CA GLN A 59 5.49 -27.56 -21.30
C GLN A 59 4.67 -26.30 -21.02
N VAL A 60 3.73 -25.95 -21.90
CA VAL A 60 2.83 -24.80 -21.68
C VAL A 60 2.02 -24.98 -20.40
N GLU A 61 1.49 -26.17 -20.16
CA GLU A 61 0.74 -26.48 -18.95
C GLU A 61 1.61 -26.42 -17.68
N MET A 62 2.86 -26.89 -17.73
CA MET A 62 3.82 -26.76 -16.63
C MET A 62 4.19 -25.30 -16.38
N GLU A 63 4.42 -24.51 -17.44
CA GLU A 63 4.69 -23.07 -17.33
C GLU A 63 3.50 -22.32 -16.74
N ARG A 64 2.27 -22.65 -17.16
CA ARG A 64 1.02 -22.11 -16.60
C ARG A 64 0.92 -22.41 -15.10
N LYS A 65 1.07 -23.68 -14.72
CA LYS A 65 1.08 -24.10 -13.31
C LYS A 65 2.19 -23.44 -12.50
N ALA A 66 3.39 -23.31 -13.08
CA ALA A 66 4.51 -22.66 -12.42
C ALA A 66 4.21 -21.16 -12.18
N ARG A 67 3.57 -20.47 -13.13
CA ARG A 67 3.11 -19.09 -12.95
C ARG A 67 2.04 -18.97 -11.88
N GLU A 68 1.08 -19.89 -11.83
CA GLU A 68 0.03 -19.92 -10.79
C GLU A 68 0.62 -20.13 -9.40
N VAL A 69 1.54 -21.09 -9.24
CA VAL A 69 2.25 -21.35 -7.99
C VAL A 69 3.10 -20.13 -7.59
N ALA A 70 3.81 -19.52 -8.54
CA ALA A 70 4.58 -18.31 -8.28
C ALA A 70 3.70 -17.13 -7.85
N ALA A 71 2.54 -16.94 -8.49
CA ALA A 71 1.57 -15.90 -8.14
C ALA A 71 0.95 -16.13 -6.76
N ALA A 72 0.60 -17.38 -6.43
CA ALA A 72 0.10 -17.75 -5.11
C ALA A 72 1.16 -17.53 -4.02
N LYS A 73 2.40 -17.96 -4.26
CA LYS A 73 3.53 -17.73 -3.35
C LYS A 73 3.78 -16.24 -3.15
N ALA A 74 3.79 -15.45 -4.22
CA ALA A 74 3.93 -13.99 -4.13
C ALA A 74 2.78 -13.37 -3.32
N LYS A 75 1.54 -13.83 -3.49
CA LYS A 75 0.38 -13.37 -2.70
C LYS A 75 0.56 -13.65 -1.21
N GLU A 76 1.06 -14.84 -0.84
CA GLU A 76 1.32 -15.20 0.56
C GLU A 76 2.48 -14.39 1.15
N GLU A 77 3.59 -14.23 0.42
CA GLU A 77 4.74 -13.41 0.84
C GLU A 77 4.34 -11.95 1.07
N ARG A 78 3.48 -11.39 0.21
CA ARG A 78 2.95 -10.03 0.42
C ARG A 78 2.15 -9.89 1.70
N LYS A 79 1.43 -10.94 2.12
CA LYS A 79 0.59 -10.94 3.32
C LYS A 79 1.36 -11.25 4.60
N LEU A 80 2.64 -11.61 4.51
CA LEU A 80 3.50 -11.90 5.66
C LEU A 80 3.44 -10.83 6.77
N PRO A 81 3.41 -9.50 6.48
CA PRO A 81 3.29 -8.48 7.51
C PRO A 81 2.01 -8.61 8.36
N LEU A 82 0.92 -9.09 7.77
CA LEU A 82 -0.36 -9.27 8.46
C LEU A 82 -0.37 -10.45 9.45
N SER A 83 0.70 -11.26 9.49
CA SER A 83 0.89 -12.28 10.53
C SER A 83 1.09 -11.64 11.91
N GLN A 84 1.68 -10.45 11.98
CA GLN A 84 1.80 -9.67 13.21
C GLN A 84 0.48 -8.94 13.52
N GLY A 85 -0.05 -9.14 14.73
CA GLY A 85 -1.33 -8.56 15.14
C GLY A 85 -1.37 -7.03 15.10
N VAL A 86 -0.27 -6.37 15.48
CA VAL A 86 -0.13 -4.90 15.45
C VAL A 86 -0.21 -4.34 14.04
N ILE A 87 0.47 -4.97 13.07
CA ILE A 87 0.42 -4.57 11.65
C ILE A 87 -0.96 -4.84 11.06
N ARG A 88 -1.60 -5.95 11.44
CA ARG A 88 -2.98 -6.25 11.02
C ARG A 88 -3.96 -5.19 11.51
N ALA A 89 -3.83 -4.73 12.75
CA ALA A 89 -4.64 -3.66 13.32
C ALA A 89 -4.41 -2.31 12.63
N PHE A 90 -3.16 -2.03 12.24
CA PHE A 90 -2.84 -0.85 11.42
C PHE A 90 -3.42 -0.96 9.99
N TYR A 91 -3.32 -2.14 9.37
CA TYR A 91 -3.86 -2.39 8.02
C TYR A 91 -5.37 -2.12 7.93
N SER A 92 -6.15 -2.60 8.90
CA SER A 92 -7.62 -2.43 8.93
C SER A 92 -8.09 -1.06 9.43
N ARG A 93 -7.17 -0.17 9.82
CA ARG A 93 -7.49 1.16 10.36
C ARG A 93 -8.05 2.09 9.28
N ASN A 94 -9.15 2.78 9.61
CA ASN A 94 -9.79 3.77 8.74
C ASN A 94 -9.84 5.20 9.32
N LYS A 95 -9.77 5.34 10.66
CA LYS A 95 -9.83 6.62 11.38
C LYS A 95 -8.50 7.37 11.48
N GLY A 96 -7.42 6.75 10.99
CA GLY A 96 -6.07 7.30 11.04
C GLY A 96 -5.44 7.38 12.43
N VAL A 97 -6.09 6.88 13.47
CA VAL A 97 -5.55 6.84 14.85
C VAL A 97 -5.77 5.45 15.45
N PRO A 98 -4.84 4.91 16.26
CA PRO A 98 -5.07 3.68 17.01
C PRO A 98 -6.19 3.91 18.05
N MET A 99 -7.29 3.17 17.95
CA MET A 99 -8.46 3.36 18.82
C MET A 99 -8.15 3.21 20.32
N HIS A 100 -7.23 2.31 20.66
CA HIS A 100 -6.82 2.06 22.05
C HIS A 100 -5.96 3.20 22.63
N CYS A 101 -5.47 4.12 21.80
CA CYS A 101 -4.71 5.28 22.22
C CYS A 101 -5.57 6.52 22.43
N ILE A 102 -6.86 6.48 22.07
CA ILE A 102 -7.76 7.61 22.31
C ILE A 102 -8.12 7.62 23.79
N ASN A 103 -7.83 8.73 24.47
CA ASN A 103 -8.16 8.94 25.86
C ASN A 103 -9.68 9.17 26.01
N PRO A 104 -10.43 8.24 26.63
CA PRO A 104 -11.88 8.37 26.79
C PRO A 104 -12.26 9.47 27.77
N SER A 105 -11.34 9.89 28.64
CA SER A 105 -11.57 10.90 29.67
C SER A 105 -11.27 12.33 29.18
N ALA A 106 -10.71 12.48 27.98
CA ALA A 106 -10.43 13.79 27.41
C ALA A 106 -11.67 14.30 26.65
N ASP A 107 -12.30 15.35 27.17
CA ASP A 107 -13.37 16.08 26.48
C ASP A 107 -12.84 16.61 25.14
N GLY A 108 -13.11 15.89 24.06
CA GLY A 108 -12.63 16.23 22.71
C GLY A 108 -11.61 15.27 22.10
N GLY A 109 -11.36 14.09 22.68
CA GLY A 109 -10.57 13.02 22.04
C GLY A 109 -9.09 13.36 21.91
N GLY A 110 -8.34 13.14 22.99
CA GLY A 110 -6.88 13.25 23.01
C GLY A 110 -6.19 11.89 22.87
N LEU A 111 -4.88 11.88 22.68
CA LEU A 111 -4.08 10.66 22.81
C LEU A 111 -3.69 10.41 24.27
N ILE A 112 -3.57 9.15 24.66
CA ILE A 112 -2.92 8.77 25.93
C ILE A 112 -1.41 9.08 25.87
N PRO A 113 -0.74 9.28 27.03
CA PRO A 113 0.71 9.47 27.05
C PRO A 113 1.46 8.34 26.35
N GLY A 114 2.46 8.68 25.53
CA GLY A 114 3.18 7.71 24.71
C GLY A 114 3.97 8.35 23.57
N ILE A 115 4.71 7.53 22.82
CA ILE A 115 5.45 7.93 21.62
C ILE A 115 4.65 7.52 20.39
N TYR A 116 4.56 8.45 19.44
CA TYR A 116 3.77 8.32 18.24
C TYR A 116 4.52 8.80 17.01
N HIS A 117 4.10 8.27 15.87
CA HIS A 117 4.64 8.56 14.55
C HIS A 117 3.50 8.98 13.62
N ALA A 118 3.69 10.06 12.87
CA ALA A 118 2.77 10.48 11.82
C ALA A 118 3.35 10.13 10.45
N ILE A 119 2.60 9.36 9.66
CA ILE A 119 2.99 8.92 8.32
C ILE A 119 1.99 9.42 7.26
N PRO A 120 2.45 9.71 6.03
CA PRO A 120 1.56 10.12 4.95
C PRO A 120 0.51 9.05 4.62
N ARG A 121 -0.74 9.47 4.51
CA ARG A 121 -1.87 8.59 4.16
C ARG A 121 -1.75 8.04 2.73
N SER A 122 -1.15 8.81 1.83
CA SER A 122 -0.79 8.40 0.47
C SER A 122 0.05 7.12 0.47
N TRP A 123 1.04 7.03 1.35
CA TRP A 123 1.85 5.84 1.56
C TRP A 123 1.00 4.69 2.12
N CYS A 124 0.18 4.94 3.14
CA CYS A 124 -0.70 3.91 3.71
C CYS A 124 -1.65 3.32 2.65
N ALA A 125 -2.20 4.16 1.76
CA ALA A 125 -3.07 3.73 0.68
C ALA A 125 -2.32 2.84 -0.33
N ARG A 126 -1.11 3.23 -0.74
CA ARG A 126 -0.24 2.41 -1.61
C ARG A 126 0.10 1.07 -0.96
N TRP A 127 0.45 1.08 0.32
CA TRP A 127 0.74 -0.14 1.06
C TRP A 127 -0.47 -1.06 1.15
N ARG A 128 -1.65 -0.56 1.56
CA ARG A 128 -2.88 -1.36 1.61
C ARG A 128 -3.25 -1.92 0.23
N LYS A 129 -3.11 -1.13 -0.84
CA LYS A 129 -3.33 -1.59 -2.23
C LYS A 129 -2.35 -2.70 -2.62
N TYR A 130 -1.06 -2.56 -2.29
CA TYR A 130 -0.05 -3.58 -2.54
C TYR A 130 -0.36 -4.90 -1.81
N ILE A 131 -0.79 -4.83 -0.55
CA ILE A 131 -1.19 -6.00 0.23
C ILE A 131 -2.43 -6.67 -0.37
N LYS A 132 -3.48 -5.89 -0.72
CA LYS A 132 -4.75 -6.42 -1.26
C LYS A 132 -4.60 -6.97 -2.68
N CYS A 133 -4.12 -6.14 -3.59
CA CYS A 133 -4.16 -6.38 -5.04
C CYS A 133 -2.79 -6.78 -5.61
N GLY A 134 -1.71 -6.47 -4.91
CA GLY A 134 -0.36 -6.57 -5.46
C GLY A 134 0.09 -5.34 -6.22
N GLY A 135 1.04 -5.53 -7.13
CA GLY A 135 1.70 -4.48 -7.87
C GLY A 135 3.08 -4.15 -7.30
N GLU A 136 3.54 -2.93 -7.55
CA GLU A 136 4.82 -2.44 -7.06
C GLU A 136 4.80 -2.33 -5.54
N ARG A 137 5.84 -2.88 -4.90
CA ARG A 137 6.01 -2.77 -3.46
C ARG A 137 6.30 -1.30 -3.12
N PRO A 138 5.58 -0.67 -2.18
CA PRO A 138 5.90 0.69 -1.78
C PRO A 138 7.30 0.75 -1.19
N THR A 139 7.98 1.86 -1.44
CA THR A 139 9.21 2.22 -0.73
C THR A 139 8.97 2.29 0.78
N ALA A 140 10.05 2.36 1.56
CA ALA A 140 9.92 2.69 2.98
C ALA A 140 9.09 3.99 3.13
N PRO A 141 8.20 4.07 4.14
CA PRO A 141 7.52 5.32 4.47
C PRO A 141 8.59 6.38 4.73
N ASP A 142 8.44 7.52 4.09
CA ASP A 142 9.22 8.70 4.37
C ASP A 142 8.28 9.89 4.61
N ALA A 143 8.80 10.91 5.27
CA ALA A 143 8.09 12.15 5.51
C ALA A 143 8.49 13.22 4.50
N SER A 144 8.97 12.85 3.30
CA SER A 144 9.35 13.84 2.29
C SER A 144 8.17 14.75 1.93
N GLU A 145 6.96 14.20 1.89
CA GLU A 145 5.70 14.92 1.70
C GLU A 145 5.44 15.91 2.86
N LEU A 146 5.91 15.60 4.07
CA LEU A 146 5.74 16.44 5.27
C LEU A 146 6.87 17.46 5.45
N LEU A 147 7.73 17.70 4.47
CA LEU A 147 8.75 18.74 4.56
C LEU A 147 8.29 20.01 3.85
N CYS A 148 8.57 21.17 4.42
CA CYS A 148 8.38 22.42 3.69
C CYS A 148 9.37 22.49 2.53
N ASP A 149 8.90 22.96 1.37
CA ASP A 149 9.72 23.05 0.17
C ASP A 149 10.94 23.96 0.34
N GLY A 150 10.78 25.07 1.08
CA GLY A 150 11.85 26.05 1.32
C GLY A 150 12.87 25.60 2.36
N HIS A 151 12.44 25.38 3.60
CA HIS A 151 13.36 25.16 4.74
C HIS A 151 13.74 23.69 4.95
N LYS A 152 13.09 22.74 4.25
CA LYS A 152 13.24 21.30 4.46
C LYS A 152 13.02 20.85 5.92
N LEU A 153 12.24 21.62 6.67
CA LEU A 153 11.80 21.33 8.02
C LEU A 153 10.41 20.67 8.01
N PRO A 154 10.05 19.88 9.03
CA PRO A 154 8.76 19.22 9.09
C PRO A 154 7.59 20.23 9.15
N LEU A 155 6.62 20.07 8.26
CA LEU A 155 5.33 20.73 8.29
C LEU A 155 4.34 19.84 9.02
N ILE A 156 3.78 20.35 10.13
CA ILE A 156 2.70 19.68 10.84
C ILE A 156 1.38 19.99 10.10
N PRO A 157 0.68 18.97 9.57
CA PRO A 157 -0.59 19.22 8.91
C PRO A 157 -1.64 19.85 9.85
N PRO A 158 -2.44 20.83 9.39
CA PRO A 158 -3.40 21.52 10.26
C PRO A 158 -4.42 20.61 10.95
N HIS A 159 -4.85 19.53 10.28
CA HIS A 159 -5.78 18.56 10.88
C HIS A 159 -5.12 17.75 12.01
N LEU A 160 -3.83 17.44 11.89
CA LEU A 160 -3.07 16.79 12.96
C LEU A 160 -2.97 17.70 14.18
N THR A 161 -2.65 18.99 13.98
CA THR A 161 -2.68 19.99 15.06
C THR A 161 -4.06 20.04 15.71
N LYS A 162 -5.12 20.23 14.92
CA LYS A 162 -6.49 20.33 15.46
C LYS A 162 -6.85 19.11 16.30
N PHE A 163 -6.47 17.92 15.87
CA PHE A 163 -6.67 16.69 16.63
C PHE A 163 -5.85 16.66 17.92
N LEU A 164 -4.53 16.85 17.84
CA LEU A 164 -3.63 16.75 19.00
C LEU A 164 -3.92 17.79 20.09
N TYR A 165 -4.39 18.97 19.72
CA TYR A 165 -4.75 20.05 20.66
C TYR A 165 -6.25 20.09 21.01
N GLY A 166 -7.00 19.03 20.69
CA GLY A 166 -8.40 18.87 21.10
C GLY A 166 -9.39 19.81 20.40
N SER A 167 -8.98 20.50 19.34
CA SER A 167 -9.89 21.31 18.51
C SER A 167 -10.75 20.44 17.57
N SER A 168 -10.38 19.18 17.34
CA SER A 168 -11.14 18.21 16.56
C SER A 168 -11.10 16.84 17.25
N PRO A 169 -12.25 16.18 17.50
CA PRO A 169 -12.28 14.85 18.12
C PRO A 169 -11.87 13.71 17.19
N ALA A 170 -11.77 13.99 15.88
CA ALA A 170 -11.36 13.02 14.88
C ALA A 170 -10.16 13.56 14.10
N LEU A 171 -9.13 12.72 13.93
CA LEU A 171 -8.00 13.04 13.05
C LEU A 171 -8.44 13.12 11.59
N LEU A 172 -9.20 12.12 11.16
CA LEU A 172 -9.79 12.06 9.84
C LEU A 172 -11.29 12.23 10.00
N GLN A 173 -11.86 13.27 9.39
CA GLN A 173 -13.32 13.41 9.32
C GLN A 173 -13.87 12.32 8.42
N SER A 174 -14.42 11.27 9.03
CA SER A 174 -15.19 10.27 8.31
C SER A 174 -16.51 10.91 7.89
N SER A 175 -16.62 11.37 6.64
CA SER A 175 -17.95 11.51 6.04
C SER A 175 -18.55 10.11 5.97
N ILE A 176 -19.60 9.87 6.74
CA ILE A 176 -20.23 8.57 6.96
C ILE A 176 -20.79 8.04 5.65
N ALA A 177 -20.25 6.90 5.20
CA ALA A 177 -21.02 5.76 4.70
C ALA A 177 -20.10 4.54 4.65
N SER A 178 -20.15 3.74 5.71
CA SER A 178 -19.76 2.33 5.62
C SER A 178 -20.69 1.65 4.62
N ILE A 179 -20.28 1.56 3.36
CA ILE A 179 -20.88 0.59 2.43
C ILE A 179 -20.29 -0.76 2.83
N GLY A 180 -21.16 -1.69 3.20
CA GLY A 180 -20.82 -3.05 3.60
C GLY A 180 -19.83 -3.68 2.64
N GLN A 181 -18.70 -4.11 3.18
CA GLN A 181 -17.53 -4.54 2.42
C GLN A 181 -17.31 -6.06 2.50
N GLU A 182 -18.40 -6.82 2.56
CA GLU A 182 -18.36 -8.30 2.57
C GLU A 182 -18.97 -8.95 1.32
N GLU A 183 -19.70 -8.22 0.45
CA GLU A 183 -20.30 -8.82 -0.77
C GLU A 183 -19.59 -8.44 -2.09
N ILE A 184 -18.57 -7.58 -2.08
CA ILE A 184 -17.92 -7.10 -3.32
C ILE A 184 -16.83 -8.07 -3.82
N ASP A 185 -16.31 -8.96 -2.98
CA ASP A 185 -15.18 -9.82 -3.35
C ASP A 185 -15.59 -11.01 -4.27
N GLU A 186 -16.87 -11.42 -4.32
CA GLU A 186 -17.34 -12.46 -5.26
C GLU A 186 -17.75 -11.88 -6.63
N GLU A 187 -18.40 -10.71 -6.64
CA GLU A 187 -18.79 -10.03 -7.88
C GLU A 187 -17.58 -9.43 -8.62
N GLU A 188 -16.56 -8.92 -7.90
CA GLU A 188 -15.32 -8.43 -8.52
C GLU A 188 -14.49 -9.58 -9.12
N GLN A 189 -14.55 -10.78 -8.54
CA GLN A 189 -13.92 -11.99 -9.09
C GLN A 189 -14.63 -12.48 -10.37
N GLN A 190 -15.98 -12.48 -10.39
CA GLN A 190 -16.75 -12.78 -11.61
C GLN A 190 -16.57 -11.71 -12.69
N HIS A 191 -16.51 -10.42 -12.32
CA HIS A 191 -16.25 -9.34 -13.26
C HIS A 191 -14.83 -9.37 -13.84
N LEU A 192 -13.83 -9.84 -13.07
CA LEU A 192 -12.47 -10.06 -13.57
C LEU A 192 -12.38 -11.25 -14.54
N GLU A 193 -13.14 -12.32 -14.31
CA GLU A 193 -13.28 -13.43 -15.28
C GLU A 193 -13.99 -12.98 -16.57
N ILE A 194 -15.04 -12.16 -16.46
CA ILE A 194 -15.75 -11.61 -17.62
C ILE A 194 -14.90 -10.57 -18.37
N ALA A 195 -14.13 -9.73 -17.66
CA ALA A 195 -13.23 -8.75 -18.25
C ALA A 195 -12.01 -9.39 -18.92
N ALA A 196 -11.54 -10.54 -18.43
CA ALA A 196 -10.51 -11.34 -19.10
C ALA A 196 -11.00 -11.92 -20.44
N MET A 197 -12.33 -12.02 -20.65
CA MET A 197 -12.91 -12.44 -21.93
C MET A 197 -13.13 -11.31 -22.94
N PHE A 198 -13.07 -10.04 -22.52
CA PHE A 198 -13.26 -8.88 -23.39
C PHE A 198 -12.21 -7.80 -23.12
N GLU A 199 -11.17 -7.75 -23.97
CA GLU A 199 -10.16 -6.69 -23.99
C GLU A 199 -10.79 -5.33 -24.37
N ARG A 200 -11.40 -4.64 -23.41
CA ARG A 200 -11.59 -3.18 -23.48
C ARG A 200 -11.24 -2.53 -22.14
N PRO A 201 -10.45 -1.44 -22.13
CA PRO A 201 -10.11 -0.74 -20.91
C PRO A 201 -11.37 -0.05 -20.36
N VAL A 202 -11.89 -0.55 -19.24
CA VAL A 202 -12.96 0.12 -18.49
C VAL A 202 -12.32 1.25 -17.69
N VAL A 203 -12.54 2.49 -18.12
CA VAL A 203 -12.19 3.69 -17.35
C VAL A 203 -13.14 3.74 -16.15
N ARG A 204 -12.66 3.35 -14.96
CA ARG A 204 -13.41 3.52 -13.70
C ARG A 204 -13.54 5.02 -13.40
N SER A 205 -14.77 5.51 -13.27
CA SER A 205 -15.03 6.84 -12.73
C SER A 205 -14.71 6.87 -11.24
N PRO A 206 -14.04 7.92 -10.73
CA PRO A 206 -13.75 8.05 -9.30
C PRO A 206 -15.04 8.10 -8.48
N SER A 207 -15.05 7.46 -7.32
CA SER A 207 -16.23 7.46 -6.44
C SER A 207 -16.37 8.80 -5.71
N VAL A 208 -17.57 9.11 -5.21
CA VAL A 208 -17.83 10.33 -4.39
C VAL A 208 -16.92 10.38 -3.15
N SER A 209 -16.53 9.21 -2.62
CA SER A 209 -15.58 9.06 -1.52
C SER A 209 -14.15 9.44 -1.91
N ASP A 210 -13.78 9.28 -3.19
CA ASP A 210 -12.46 9.66 -3.71
C ASP A 210 -12.38 11.17 -3.93
N LEU A 211 -13.46 11.80 -4.40
CA LEU A 211 -13.53 13.25 -4.64
C LEU A 211 -13.41 14.08 -3.35
N ASN A 212 -14.06 13.65 -2.25
CA ASN A 212 -13.96 14.35 -0.96
C ASN A 212 -12.58 14.14 -0.28
N ARG A 213 -11.88 13.05 -0.60
CA ARG A 213 -10.51 12.80 -0.14
C ARG A 213 -9.52 13.70 -0.87
N GLU A 214 -9.65 13.81 -2.18
CA GLU A 214 -8.86 14.74 -3.00
C GLU A 214 -9.06 16.19 -2.55
N GLN A 215 -10.26 16.58 -2.11
CA GLN A 215 -10.51 17.91 -1.54
C GLN A 215 -9.76 18.17 -0.22
N LEU A 216 -9.68 17.19 0.69
CA LEU A 216 -8.89 17.31 1.93
C LEU A 216 -7.38 17.35 1.65
N ASP A 217 -6.92 16.61 0.63
CA ASP A 217 -5.52 16.62 0.15
C ASP A 217 -5.19 17.94 -0.59
N MET A 218 -6.19 18.60 -1.20
CA MET A 218 -6.04 19.91 -1.86
C MET A 218 -6.01 21.08 -0.87
N GLU A 219 -6.74 21.01 0.25
CA GLU A 219 -6.81 22.09 1.25
C GLU A 219 -5.80 21.91 2.41
N ASN A 220 -5.32 20.69 2.66
CA ASN A 220 -4.29 20.38 3.65
C ASN A 220 -3.15 19.64 2.95
N HIS A 221 -1.99 20.29 2.81
CA HIS A 221 -0.88 19.86 1.97
C HIS A 221 -0.46 18.37 2.09
N VAL A 222 -0.74 17.68 3.21
CA VAL A 222 -0.61 16.22 3.35
C VAL A 222 -1.56 15.71 4.43
N VAL A 223 -2.35 14.66 4.14
CA VAL A 223 -3.10 13.93 5.16
C VAL A 223 -2.22 12.83 5.78
N VAL A 224 -2.28 12.68 7.10
CA VAL A 224 -1.48 11.71 7.87
C VAL A 224 -2.31 10.74 8.68
N GLU A 225 -1.72 9.57 8.97
CA GLU A 225 -2.17 8.61 9.98
C GLU A 225 -1.15 8.54 11.13
N ILE A 226 -1.63 8.31 12.35
CA ILE A 226 -0.85 8.14 13.56
C ILE A 226 -0.63 6.66 13.83
N LEU A 227 0.62 6.30 14.14
CA LEU A 227 1.07 4.98 14.59
C LEU A 227 1.62 5.10 16.00
N THR A 228 1.47 4.03 16.77
CA THR A 228 2.22 3.86 18.03
C THR A 228 3.69 3.53 17.73
N ASP A 229 4.55 3.68 18.74
CA ASP A 229 5.95 3.22 18.67
C ASP A 229 6.06 1.72 18.33
N ASP A 230 5.17 0.89 18.87
CA ASP A 230 5.13 -0.56 18.60
C ASP A 230 4.72 -0.86 17.16
N GLU A 231 3.72 -0.15 16.62
CA GLU A 231 3.28 -0.31 15.22
C GLU A 231 4.36 0.13 14.25
N PHE A 232 5.06 1.20 14.59
CA PHE A 232 6.19 1.69 13.82
C PHE A 232 7.35 0.70 13.83
N SER A 233 7.73 0.23 15.01
CA SER A 233 8.78 -0.80 15.18
C SER A 233 8.47 -2.08 14.41
N ALA A 234 7.20 -2.49 14.42
CA ALA A 234 6.75 -3.65 13.66
C ALA A 234 6.83 -3.43 12.14
N LEU A 235 6.66 -2.21 11.64
CA LEU A 235 6.83 -1.91 10.21
C LEU A 235 8.30 -1.99 9.80
N GLU A 236 9.23 -1.67 10.70
CA GLU A 236 10.67 -1.70 10.43
C GLU A 236 11.19 -3.11 10.15
N ASP A 237 10.58 -4.15 10.74
CA ASP A 237 10.87 -5.55 10.42
C ASP A 237 10.67 -5.85 8.93
N PHE A 238 9.74 -5.15 8.28
CA PHE A 238 9.41 -5.32 6.87
C PHE A 238 10.05 -4.25 5.98
N TRP A 239 10.41 -3.09 6.52
CA TRP A 239 11.14 -2.04 5.83
C TRP A 239 12.30 -1.55 6.70
N PRO A 240 13.46 -2.23 6.67
CA PRO A 240 14.59 -1.88 7.54
C PRO A 240 15.14 -0.46 7.27
N GLU A 241 14.85 0.13 6.11
CA GLU A 241 15.22 1.51 5.75
C GLU A 241 14.28 2.59 6.32
N VAL A 242 13.20 2.23 7.05
CA VAL A 242 12.25 3.20 7.63
C VAL A 242 12.96 4.20 8.55
N HIS A 243 13.92 3.77 9.35
CA HIS A 243 14.60 4.64 10.32
C HIS A 243 15.48 5.71 9.68
N SER A 244 16.01 5.47 8.48
CA SER A 244 16.94 6.39 7.83
C SER A 244 16.24 7.50 7.07
N LYS A 245 14.93 7.37 6.84
CA LYS A 245 14.10 8.32 6.11
C LYS A 245 13.01 8.82 7.04
N PHE A 246 13.17 10.08 7.43
CA PHE A 246 12.42 10.81 8.46
C PHE A 246 10.94 10.39 8.56
N VAL A 247 10.46 10.20 9.79
CA VAL A 247 9.04 10.10 10.14
C VAL A 247 8.74 11.13 11.22
N LEU A 248 7.62 11.84 11.10
CA LEU A 248 7.25 12.88 12.04
C LEU A 248 6.91 12.26 13.40
N ARG A 249 7.90 12.24 14.30
CA ARG A 249 7.82 11.63 15.64
C ARG A 249 7.50 12.66 16.71
N PHE A 250 6.59 12.30 17.62
CA PHE A 250 6.23 13.13 18.76
C PHE A 250 5.88 12.27 19.98
N ALA A 251 5.99 12.87 21.16
CA ALA A 251 5.57 12.28 22.42
C ALA A 251 4.39 13.05 23.00
N VAL A 252 3.45 12.33 23.58
CA VAL A 252 2.37 12.86 24.43
C VAL A 252 2.80 12.63 25.87
N VAL A 253 2.98 13.70 26.64
CA VAL A 253 3.49 13.64 28.01
C VAL A 253 2.41 14.16 28.95
N GLN A 254 2.13 13.43 30.02
CA GLN A 254 1.22 13.90 31.06
C GLN A 254 1.85 15.07 31.83
N GLN A 255 1.09 16.14 32.04
CA GLN A 255 1.49 17.25 32.89
C GLN A 255 0.93 17.05 34.30
N ASP A 256 1.82 17.07 35.30
CA ASP A 256 1.44 16.89 36.71
C ASP A 256 0.74 18.14 37.28
N SER A 257 0.98 19.33 36.71
CA SER A 257 0.29 20.56 37.04
C SER A 257 -0.78 20.89 35.99
N VAL A 258 -2.01 21.12 36.44
CA VAL A 258 -3.11 21.64 35.59
C VAL A 258 -2.92 23.15 35.43
N ASP A 259 -1.79 23.56 34.85
CA ASP A 259 -1.61 24.94 34.46
C ASP A 259 -2.52 25.19 33.26
N VAL A 260 -3.51 26.06 33.45
CA VAL A 260 -4.43 26.44 32.37
C VAL A 260 -3.62 27.10 31.27
N CYS A 261 -3.43 26.40 30.15
CA CYS A 261 -2.82 26.99 28.98
C CYS A 261 -3.73 28.10 28.42
N MET A 262 -3.42 29.34 28.79
CA MET A 262 -3.89 30.54 28.11
C MET A 262 -3.07 30.66 26.82
N PRO A 263 -3.66 30.47 25.62
CA PRO A 263 -4.99 30.96 25.24
C PRO A 263 -6.03 29.90 24.81
N CYS A 264 -5.73 28.60 24.89
CA CYS A 264 -6.63 27.58 24.33
C CYS A 264 -7.81 27.23 25.24
N ASN A 265 -7.80 27.61 26.52
CA ASN A 265 -8.84 27.31 27.54
C ASN A 265 -9.27 25.83 27.61
N THR A 266 -8.50 24.95 26.98
CA THR A 266 -8.68 23.51 27.02
C THR A 266 -7.85 22.99 28.19
N ARG A 267 -8.51 22.30 29.11
CA ARG A 267 -7.84 21.51 30.17
C ARG A 267 -7.26 20.25 29.54
N SER A 268 -6.28 20.40 28.65
CA SER A 268 -5.46 19.27 28.22
C SER A 268 -4.51 18.93 29.36
N SER A 269 -4.63 17.74 29.93
CA SER A 269 -3.66 17.21 30.90
C SER A 269 -2.37 16.72 30.24
N CYS A 270 -2.22 16.91 28.92
CA CYS A 270 -1.11 16.39 28.14
C CYS A 270 -0.43 17.47 27.30
N ALA A 271 0.90 17.43 27.25
CA ALA A 271 1.74 18.22 26.36
C ALA A 271 2.21 17.39 25.17
N ILE A 272 2.36 18.03 24.00
CA ILE A 272 2.92 17.42 22.79
C ILE A 272 4.37 17.88 22.61
N VAL A 273 5.31 16.94 22.61
CA VAL A 273 6.74 17.19 22.42
C VAL A 273 7.17 16.59 21.09
N TRP A 274 7.56 17.44 20.14
CA TRP A 274 8.04 16.99 18.84
C TRP A 274 9.52 16.59 18.91
N ASN A 275 9.90 15.53 18.20
CA ASN A 275 11.29 15.08 18.13
C ASN A 275 12.17 16.02 17.28
N THR A 276 11.56 16.76 16.36
CA THR A 276 12.22 17.71 15.48
C THR A 276 11.36 18.96 15.41
N ASP A 277 12.01 20.12 15.46
CA ASP A 277 11.31 21.39 15.44
C ASP A 277 10.53 21.56 14.12
N PRO A 278 9.23 21.82 14.18
CA PRO A 278 8.44 22.06 12.98
C PRO A 278 8.81 23.38 12.32
N CYS A 279 8.57 23.49 11.02
CA CYS A 279 8.78 24.73 10.27
C CYS A 279 7.82 25.82 10.77
N THR A 280 8.35 26.79 11.51
CA THR A 280 7.55 27.90 12.09
C THR A 280 7.18 28.98 11.08
N GLU A 281 7.94 29.12 9.99
CA GLU A 281 7.70 30.14 8.95
C GLU A 281 6.54 29.78 8.02
N CYS A 282 6.37 28.48 7.76
CA CYS A 282 5.30 27.96 6.91
C CYS A 282 4.07 27.50 7.71
N TYR A 283 4.11 27.59 9.04
CA TYR A 283 3.00 27.21 9.89
C TYR A 283 1.93 28.30 9.90
N SER A 284 0.89 28.11 9.09
CA SER A 284 -0.26 29.03 8.98
C SER A 284 -1.08 29.17 10.26
N GLY A 285 -0.87 28.29 11.26
CA GLY A 285 -1.58 28.28 12.54
C GLY A 285 -1.16 29.35 13.55
N GLY A 286 -0.31 30.30 13.14
CA GLY A 286 0.07 31.46 13.95
C GLY A 286 1.19 31.16 14.95
N LYS A 287 2.14 32.10 15.04
CA LYS A 287 3.30 32.11 15.95
C LYS A 287 2.96 31.99 17.45
N HIS A 288 1.68 31.85 17.81
CA HIS A 288 1.17 31.90 19.17
C HIS A 288 1.03 30.53 19.87
N TYR A 289 0.93 29.41 19.15
CA TYR A 289 0.69 28.10 19.78
C TYR A 289 1.98 27.32 20.12
N LEU A 290 3.03 27.44 19.30
CA LEU A 290 4.24 26.63 19.47
C LEU A 290 5.20 27.19 20.53
N ASN A 291 5.26 28.51 20.71
CA ASN A 291 6.28 29.13 21.58
C ASN A 291 6.00 29.06 23.09
N ARG A 292 4.85 28.50 23.53
CA ARG A 292 4.47 28.54 24.97
C ARG A 292 4.24 27.19 25.64
N CYS A 293 4.10 26.11 24.89
CA CYS A 293 3.92 24.75 25.44
C CYS A 293 4.98 23.74 25.00
N VAL A 294 5.93 24.13 24.16
CA VAL A 294 7.12 23.32 23.89
C VAL A 294 8.04 23.49 25.09
N VAL A 295 7.95 22.57 26.03
CA VAL A 295 9.04 22.36 26.99
C VAL A 295 10.22 21.89 26.14
N SER A 296 11.24 22.74 25.98
CA SER A 296 12.47 22.34 25.31
C SER A 296 12.94 21.03 25.96
N ALA A 297 13.04 19.97 25.16
CA ALA A 297 13.55 18.68 25.60
C ALA A 297 15.07 18.80 25.84
N SER A 298 15.48 19.58 26.83
CA SER A 298 16.84 19.55 27.34
C SER A 298 17.00 18.26 28.15
N ASP A 299 17.59 17.26 27.49
CA ASP A 299 18.44 16.22 28.07
C ASP A 299 17.81 15.17 29.00
N GLN A 300 16.54 14.80 28.79
CA GLN A 300 15.96 13.60 29.38
C GLN A 300 15.67 12.54 28.33
N SER A 301 16.73 11.98 27.72
CA SER A 301 16.63 10.72 26.98
C SER A 301 16.34 9.59 27.99
N PRO A 302 15.19 8.90 27.93
CA PRO A 302 15.00 7.68 28.71
C PRO A 302 15.91 6.62 28.11
N LYS A 303 16.99 6.26 28.82
CA LYS A 303 17.85 5.12 28.46
C LYS A 303 17.10 3.81 28.72
N ASN A 304 16.10 3.49 27.89
CA ASN A 304 15.47 2.18 27.90
C ASN A 304 16.42 1.17 27.23
N ARG A 305 17.21 0.51 28.07
CA ARG A 305 18.08 -0.61 27.72
C ARG A 305 17.21 -1.82 27.40
N ILE A 306 16.78 -1.95 26.14
CA ILE A 306 16.14 -3.16 25.63
C ILE A 306 17.16 -4.32 25.72
N ARG A 307 16.98 -5.21 26.71
CA ARG A 307 17.67 -6.50 26.78
C ARG A 307 17.10 -7.39 25.67
N ARG A 308 17.78 -7.48 24.53
CA ARG A 308 17.54 -8.53 23.55
C ARG A 308 17.94 -9.87 24.16
N HIS A 309 16.95 -10.72 24.47
CA HIS A 309 17.21 -12.12 24.76
C HIS A 309 17.62 -12.81 23.46
N SER A 310 18.91 -13.16 23.38
CA SER A 310 19.46 -14.05 22.36
C SER A 310 18.98 -15.48 22.65
N THR A 311 17.98 -15.96 21.92
CA THR A 311 17.75 -17.41 21.78
C THR A 311 18.82 -17.97 20.84
N LYS A 312 19.77 -18.72 21.42
CA LYS A 312 20.68 -19.60 20.67
C LYS A 312 19.93 -20.84 20.19
N ARG A 313 20.43 -21.36 19.07
CA ARG A 313 20.11 -22.59 18.34
C ARG A 313 19.65 -23.76 19.20
#